data_AF-D3BF91-F1
#
_entry.id   AF-D3BF91-F1
#
_cell.length_a   1.000
_cell.length_b   1.000
_cell.length_c   1.000
_cell.angle_alpha   90.00
_cell.angle_beta   90.00
_cell.angle_gamma   90.00
#
_symmetry.space_group_name_H-M   'P 1'
#
loop_
_entity.id
_entity.type
_entity.pdbx_description
1 polymer ?
#
loop_
_entity_poly.entity_id
_entity_poly.type
_entity_poly.pdbx_seq_one_letter_code
_entity_poly.pdbx_strand_id
1 'polypeptide(L)'
;MIEGGLIRMLNFLSNKKWGDQDIVDDLEKLSEALSQDIAKMSSFDKYRTEVQTNELEWSPVHKSENFWKENALRFEENSHSVLKLLHLILQKSENPVHLSIACHDLGEFARFHPRGKIIIEALGIKQDIMRLMTNPNEEVKKQALFALQKMMINNWEYLSAK
;
A
#
# COMPACT_ATOMS: atom_id res chain seq x y z
N MET A 1 0.06 7.77 -11.85
CA MET A 1 1.04 8.88 -11.94
C MET A 1 0.37 10.26 -11.86
N ILE A 2 -0.77 10.47 -12.52
CA ILE A 2 -1.42 11.79 -12.61
C ILE A 2 -2.26 12.12 -11.35
N GLU A 3 -2.91 11.15 -10.71
CA GLU A 3 -3.93 11.43 -9.67
C GLU A 3 -3.37 11.87 -8.30
N GLY A 4 -2.37 11.19 -7.73
CA GLY A 4 -1.80 11.57 -6.42
C GLY A 4 -1.08 12.93 -6.43
N GLY A 5 -0.36 13.21 -7.53
CA GLY A 5 0.29 14.49 -7.76
C GLY A 5 -0.72 15.63 -7.95
N LEU A 6 -1.84 15.36 -8.62
CA LEU A 6 -2.91 16.34 -8.81
C LEU A 6 -3.58 16.74 -7.49
N ILE A 7 -3.84 15.80 -6.57
CA ILE A 7 -4.45 16.11 -5.27
C ILE A 7 -3.54 17.02 -4.43
N ARG A 8 -2.25 16.68 -4.34
CA ARG A 8 -1.26 17.52 -3.64
C ARG A 8 -1.14 18.89 -4.28
N MET A 9 -1.09 18.97 -5.60
CA MET A 9 -1.00 20.22 -6.34
C MET A 9 -2.26 21.07 -6.17
N LEU A 10 -3.44 20.46 -6.19
CA LEU A 10 -4.71 21.15 -5.98
C LEU A 10 -4.80 21.72 -4.56
N ASN A 11 -4.46 20.92 -3.54
CA ASN A 11 -4.41 21.41 -2.15
C ASN A 11 -3.41 22.55 -1.97
N PHE A 12 -2.28 22.52 -2.67
CA PHE A 12 -1.32 23.62 -2.67
C PHE A 12 -1.90 24.88 -3.33
N LEU A 13 -2.57 24.73 -4.47
CA LEU A 13 -3.19 25.84 -5.19
C LEU A 13 -4.37 26.43 -4.41
N SER A 14 -5.22 25.63 -3.78
CA SER A 14 -6.34 26.10 -2.96
C SER A 14 -5.90 26.84 -1.70
N ASN A 15 -4.74 26.51 -1.12
CA ASN A 15 -4.20 27.22 0.04
C ASN A 15 -3.55 28.58 -0.30
N LYS A 16 -3.34 28.86 -1.60
CA LYS A 16 -2.79 30.13 -2.05
C LYS A 16 -3.92 31.18 -2.14
N LYS A 17 -3.64 32.41 -1.73
CA LYS A 17 -4.57 33.52 -1.95
C LYS A 17 -4.54 33.96 -3.41
N TRP A 18 -5.66 33.78 -4.10
CA TRP A 18 -5.87 34.29 -5.45
C TRP A 18 -6.66 35.60 -5.37
N GLY A 19 -6.28 36.58 -6.18
CA GLY A 19 -7.01 37.86 -6.29
C GLY A 19 -8.17 37.81 -7.28
N ASP A 20 -8.29 36.72 -8.03
CA ASP A 20 -9.30 36.50 -9.06
C ASP A 20 -10.31 35.46 -8.53
N GLN A 21 -11.58 35.86 -8.48
CA GLN A 21 -12.66 35.02 -7.97
C GLN A 21 -12.95 33.85 -8.92
N ASP A 22 -12.77 34.02 -10.23
CA ASP A 22 -13.01 32.95 -11.21
C ASP A 22 -12.03 31.78 -10.98
N ILE A 23 -10.79 32.09 -10.60
CA ILE A 23 -9.78 31.08 -10.25
C ILE A 23 -10.16 30.30 -8.99
N VAL A 24 -10.71 30.97 -7.98
CA VAL A 24 -11.16 30.31 -6.74
C VAL A 24 -12.32 29.37 -7.04
N ASP A 25 -13.31 29.84 -7.80
CA ASP A 25 -14.50 29.07 -8.16
C ASP A 25 -14.13 27.86 -9.03
N ASP A 26 -13.18 28.00 -9.96
CA ASP A 26 -12.71 26.89 -10.79
C ASP A 26 -11.87 25.89 -10.00
N LEU A 27 -11.05 26.33 -9.05
CA LEU A 27 -10.33 25.44 -8.13
C LEU A 27 -11.29 24.63 -7.24
N GLU A 28 -12.37 25.24 -6.75
CA GLU A 28 -13.41 24.53 -6.01
C GLU A 28 -14.11 23.47 -6.85
N LYS A 29 -14.54 23.81 -8.08
CA LYS A 29 -15.14 22.84 -9.01
C LYS A 29 -14.20 21.68 -9.32
N LEU A 30 -12.90 21.96 -9.54
CA LEU A 30 -11.90 20.93 -9.81
C LEU A 30 -11.69 20.03 -8.60
N SER A 31 -11.72 20.59 -7.39
CA SER A 31 -11.64 19.85 -6.13
C SER A 31 -12.83 18.94 -5.91
N GLU A 32 -14.03 19.43 -6.19
CA GLU A 32 -15.25 18.66 -6.06
C GLU A 32 -15.31 17.51 -7.07
N ALA A 33 -14.99 17.76 -8.34
CA ALA A 33 -14.94 16.74 -9.38
C ALA A 33 -13.90 15.66 -9.05
N LEU A 34 -12.69 16.07 -8.63
CA LEU A 34 -11.63 15.15 -8.22
C LEU A 34 -12.04 14.33 -6.99
N SER A 35 -12.70 14.95 -6.02
CA SER A 35 -13.22 14.27 -4.82
C SER A 35 -14.29 13.24 -5.17
N GLN A 36 -15.18 13.53 -6.12
CA GLN A 36 -16.19 12.60 -6.60
C GLN A 36 -15.58 11.41 -7.33
N ASP A 37 -14.55 11.63 -8.16
CA ASP A 37 -13.88 10.54 -8.86
C ASP A 37 -13.04 9.67 -7.90
N ILE A 38 -12.40 10.28 -6.89
CA ILE A 38 -11.82 9.56 -5.76
C ILE A 38 -12.89 8.77 -5.00
N ALA A 39 -14.09 9.32 -4.79
CA ALA A 39 -15.18 8.60 -4.12
C ALA A 39 -15.66 7.38 -4.92
N LYS A 40 -15.56 7.43 -6.26
CA LYS A 40 -15.91 6.32 -7.17
C LYS A 40 -14.81 5.28 -7.31
N MET A 41 -13.53 5.64 -7.08
CA MET A 41 -12.44 4.67 -7.07
C MET A 41 -12.64 3.65 -5.96
N SER A 42 -12.50 2.36 -6.29
CA SER A 42 -12.49 1.32 -5.27
C SER A 42 -11.31 1.52 -4.32
N SER A 43 -11.43 1.05 -3.08
CA SER A 43 -10.34 1.10 -2.10
C SER A 43 -9.05 0.45 -2.63
N PHE A 44 -9.18 -0.56 -3.50
CA PHE A 44 -8.05 -1.24 -4.14
C PHE A 44 -7.38 -0.41 -5.25
N ASP A 45 -8.14 0.35 -6.03
CA ASP A 45 -7.53 1.18 -7.08
C ASP A 45 -6.71 2.31 -6.46
N LYS A 46 -7.18 2.87 -5.33
CA LYS A 46 -6.41 3.84 -4.53
C LYS A 46 -5.11 3.23 -4.02
N TYR A 47 -5.20 2.05 -3.42
CA TYR A 47 -4.05 1.28 -2.95
C TYR A 47 -3.04 1.00 -4.08
N ARG A 48 -3.54 0.56 -5.25
CA ARG A 48 -2.70 0.27 -6.41
C ARG A 48 -1.96 1.52 -6.88
N THR A 49 -2.64 2.66 -6.94
CA THR A 49 -2.02 3.93 -7.31
C THR A 49 -0.94 4.34 -6.31
N GLU A 50 -1.18 4.19 -5.00
CA GLU A 50 -0.21 4.46 -3.93
C GLU A 50 1.08 3.65 -4.09
N VAL A 51 0.95 2.34 -4.31
CA VAL A 51 2.09 1.43 -4.56
C VAL A 51 2.83 1.80 -5.85
N GLN A 52 2.12 2.22 -6.89
CA GLN A 52 2.71 2.62 -8.17
C GLN A 52 3.47 3.95 -8.11
N THR A 53 3.01 4.90 -7.30
CA THR A 53 3.68 6.19 -7.12
C THR A 53 4.84 6.12 -6.14
N ASN A 54 5.00 5.00 -5.42
CA ASN A 54 6.00 4.81 -4.38
C ASN A 54 5.90 5.88 -3.28
N GLU A 55 4.68 6.33 -2.99
CA GLU A 55 4.36 7.26 -1.91
C GLU A 55 3.49 6.53 -0.88
N LEU A 56 4.09 5.53 -0.23
CA LEU A 56 3.38 4.68 0.72
C LEU A 56 3.17 5.42 2.05
N GLU A 57 1.93 5.48 2.50
CA GLU A 57 1.54 6.08 3.77
C GLU A 57 0.58 5.18 4.54
N TRP A 58 0.66 5.18 5.87
CA TRP A 58 -0.24 4.36 6.68
C TRP A 58 -1.69 4.83 6.58
N SER A 59 -2.44 4.24 5.67
CA SER A 59 -3.86 4.49 5.43
C SER A 59 -4.74 3.31 5.90
N PRO A 60 -6.07 3.50 6.01
CA PRO A 60 -6.98 2.44 6.47
C PRO A 60 -6.94 1.16 5.63
N VAL A 61 -6.55 1.22 4.35
CA VAL A 61 -6.50 0.04 3.47
C VAL A 61 -5.45 -0.98 3.92
N HIS A 62 -4.31 -0.54 4.45
CA HIS A 62 -3.28 -1.45 4.96
C HIS A 62 -3.73 -2.19 6.22
N LYS A 63 -4.55 -1.56 7.06
CA LYS A 63 -4.95 -2.08 8.38
C LYS A 63 -6.27 -2.84 8.38
N SER A 64 -7.10 -2.66 7.35
CA SER A 64 -8.43 -3.24 7.28
C SER A 64 -8.38 -4.71 6.84
N GLU A 65 -8.76 -5.63 7.73
CA GLU A 65 -8.86 -7.05 7.34
C GLU A 65 -9.91 -7.28 6.24
N ASN A 66 -11.00 -6.51 6.22
CA ASN A 66 -12.03 -6.63 5.18
C ASN A 66 -11.48 -6.29 3.81
N PHE A 67 -10.60 -5.27 3.73
CA PHE A 67 -9.92 -4.93 2.48
C PHE A 67 -9.13 -6.13 1.94
N TRP A 68 -8.33 -6.77 2.79
CA TRP A 68 -7.51 -7.92 2.39
C TRP A 68 -8.35 -9.14 2.04
N LYS A 69 -9.43 -9.43 2.79
CA LYS A 69 -10.36 -10.53 2.48
C LYS A 69 -11.01 -10.37 1.10
N GLU A 70 -11.43 -9.15 0.76
CA GLU A 70 -12.11 -8.86 -0.50
C GLU A 70 -11.14 -8.77 -1.69
N ASN A 71 -9.95 -8.19 -1.48
CA ASN A 71 -9.07 -7.79 -2.58
C ASN A 71 -7.82 -8.66 -2.74
N ALA A 72 -7.52 -9.60 -1.83
CA ALA A 72 -6.32 -10.43 -1.94
C ALA A 72 -6.19 -11.13 -3.30
N LEU A 73 -7.29 -11.66 -3.85
CA LEU A 73 -7.28 -12.32 -5.17
C LEU A 73 -6.91 -11.36 -6.31
N ARG A 74 -7.24 -10.07 -6.18
CA ARG A 74 -6.94 -9.04 -7.18
C ARG A 74 -5.45 -8.72 -7.28
N PHE A 75 -4.64 -9.11 -6.29
CA PHE A 75 -3.18 -8.95 -6.36
C PHE A 75 -2.51 -9.87 -7.40
N GLU A 76 -3.21 -10.90 -7.90
CA GLU A 76 -2.74 -11.71 -9.02
C GLU A 76 -2.94 -11.02 -10.39
N GLU A 77 -3.83 -10.02 -10.46
CA GLU A 77 -4.10 -9.26 -11.68
C GLU A 77 -2.82 -8.63 -12.24
N ASN A 78 -2.78 -8.42 -13.57
CA ASN A 78 -1.64 -7.82 -14.27
C ASN A 78 -0.31 -8.53 -13.99
N SER A 79 -0.33 -9.87 -13.92
CA SER A 79 0.86 -10.69 -13.66
C SER A 79 1.58 -10.33 -12.37
N HIS A 80 0.81 -10.15 -11.29
CA HIS A 80 1.31 -9.82 -9.95
C HIS A 80 2.06 -8.48 -9.89
N SER A 81 1.63 -7.48 -10.68
CA SER A 81 2.36 -6.20 -10.80
C SER A 81 2.53 -5.49 -9.45
N VAL A 82 1.49 -5.54 -8.61
CA VAL A 82 1.49 -4.89 -7.28
C VAL A 82 2.49 -5.57 -6.36
N LEU A 83 2.50 -6.91 -6.31
CA LEU A 83 3.46 -7.66 -5.50
C LEU A 83 4.90 -7.43 -5.96
N LYS A 84 5.13 -7.33 -7.27
CA LYS A 84 6.46 -7.01 -7.83
C LYS A 84 6.91 -5.60 -7.47
N LEU A 85 6.00 -4.63 -7.43
CA LEU A 85 6.32 -3.28 -6.97
C LEU A 85 6.65 -3.24 -5.48
N LEU A 86 5.84 -3.90 -4.63
CA LEU A 86 6.15 -4.02 -3.20
C LEU A 86 7.51 -4.70 -2.97
N HIS A 87 7.80 -5.76 -3.74
CA HIS A 87 9.09 -6.44 -3.70
C HIS A 87 10.24 -5.49 -4.11
N LEU A 88 10.06 -4.70 -5.16
CA LEU A 88 11.02 -3.71 -5.60
C LEU A 88 11.29 -2.66 -4.50
N ILE A 89 10.25 -2.25 -3.76
CA ILE A 89 10.36 -1.33 -2.62
C ILE A 89 11.23 -1.96 -1.53
N LEU A 90 11.06 -3.25 -1.21
CA LEU A 90 11.93 -3.96 -0.24
C LEU A 90 13.41 -3.98 -0.65
N GLN A 91 13.70 -3.93 -1.95
CA GLN A 91 15.05 -3.99 -2.50
C GLN A 91 15.70 -2.62 -2.63
N LYS A 92 14.93 -1.59 -2.96
CA LYS A 92 15.47 -0.28 -3.40
C LYS A 92 15.12 0.90 -2.51
N SER A 93 14.09 0.79 -1.67
CA SER A 93 13.69 1.90 -0.81
C SER A 93 14.61 2.02 0.40
N GLU A 94 15.04 3.24 0.69
CA GLU A 94 15.74 3.58 1.94
C GLU A 94 14.78 4.18 2.97
N ASN A 95 13.55 4.56 2.56
CA ASN A 95 12.55 5.12 3.46
C ASN A 95 12.02 4.01 4.40
N PRO A 96 12.23 4.11 5.73
CA PRO A 96 11.75 3.11 6.67
C PRO A 96 10.23 2.93 6.64
N VAL A 97 9.47 4.00 6.40
CA VAL A 97 8.00 3.92 6.33
C VAL A 97 7.55 3.06 5.17
N HIS A 98 8.12 3.26 3.98
CA HIS A 98 7.80 2.48 2.80
C HIS A 98 8.18 1.00 2.98
N LEU A 99 9.35 0.74 3.58
CA LEU A 99 9.79 -0.62 3.90
C LEU A 99 8.86 -1.31 4.92
N SER A 100 8.46 -0.60 5.98
CA SER A 100 7.55 -1.10 6.99
C SER A 100 6.17 -1.45 6.41
N ILE A 101 5.61 -0.56 5.58
CA ILE A 101 4.32 -0.79 4.92
C ILE A 101 4.42 -1.95 3.93
N ALA A 102 5.46 -1.99 3.10
CA ALA A 102 5.64 -3.07 2.13
C ALA A 102 5.80 -4.45 2.81
N CYS A 103 6.58 -4.53 3.90
CA CYS A 103 6.67 -5.75 4.71
C CYS A 103 5.29 -6.15 5.25
N HIS A 104 4.57 -5.21 5.85
CA HIS A 104 3.25 -5.46 6.42
C HIS A 104 2.27 -6.02 5.39
N ASP A 105 2.16 -5.36 4.25
CA ASP A 105 1.24 -5.67 3.16
C ASP A 105 1.52 -7.04 2.54
N LEU A 106 2.79 -7.36 2.33
CA LEU A 106 3.20 -8.68 1.83
C LEU A 106 2.86 -9.78 2.84
N GLY A 107 2.97 -9.48 4.15
CA GLY A 107 2.50 -10.38 5.20
C GLY A 107 0.99 -10.59 5.20
N GLU A 108 0.21 -9.52 5.02
CA GLU A 108 -1.26 -9.60 4.93
C GLU A 108 -1.71 -10.36 3.69
N PHE A 109 -1.10 -10.10 2.53
CA PHE A 109 -1.34 -10.89 1.32
C PHE A 109 -1.06 -12.37 1.56
N ALA A 110 0.05 -12.72 2.22
CA ALA A 110 0.38 -14.11 2.55
C ALA A 110 -0.68 -14.79 3.43
N ARG A 111 -1.29 -14.02 4.34
CA ARG A 111 -2.29 -14.48 5.31
C ARG A 111 -3.67 -14.64 4.67
N PHE A 112 -4.12 -13.67 3.88
CA PHE A 112 -5.49 -13.62 3.35
C PHE A 112 -5.64 -14.29 1.99
N HIS A 113 -4.56 -14.46 1.24
CA HIS A 113 -4.61 -15.13 -0.05
C HIS A 113 -4.40 -16.66 0.12
N PRO A 114 -5.31 -17.52 -0.40
CA PRO A 114 -5.20 -18.98 -0.24
C PRO A 114 -3.88 -19.55 -0.75
N ARG A 115 -3.32 -18.96 -1.81
CA ARG A 115 -2.02 -19.33 -2.40
C ARG A 115 -0.91 -18.32 -2.10
N GLY A 116 -1.14 -17.35 -1.22
CA GLY A 116 -0.26 -16.20 -1.01
C GLY A 116 1.16 -16.60 -0.67
N LYS A 117 1.33 -17.58 0.21
CA LYS A 117 2.64 -18.12 0.60
C LYS A 117 3.41 -18.72 -0.56
N ILE A 118 2.74 -19.51 -1.41
CA ILE A 118 3.35 -20.14 -2.59
C ILE A 118 3.81 -19.05 -3.57
N ILE A 119 2.98 -18.02 -3.78
CA ILE A 119 3.29 -16.90 -4.67
C ILE A 119 4.47 -16.09 -4.15
N ILE A 120 4.50 -15.78 -2.85
CA ILE A 120 5.59 -15.05 -2.20
C ILE A 120 6.92 -15.82 -2.30
N GLU A 121 6.89 -17.13 -2.09
CA GLU A 121 8.08 -17.97 -2.24
C GLU A 121 8.56 -18.00 -3.70
N ALA A 122 7.63 -18.18 -4.65
CA ALA A 122 7.95 -18.21 -6.08
C ALA A 122 8.52 -16.87 -6.60
N LEU A 123 8.11 -15.75 -6.02
CA LEU A 123 8.63 -14.41 -6.34
C LEU A 123 9.92 -14.07 -5.59
N GLY A 124 10.42 -14.93 -4.69
CA GLY A 124 11.64 -14.69 -3.91
C GLY A 124 11.49 -13.62 -2.81
N ILE A 125 10.26 -13.15 -2.55
CA ILE A 125 9.97 -12.04 -1.63
C ILE A 125 10.40 -12.35 -0.20
N LYS A 126 10.23 -13.61 0.23
CA LYS A 126 10.55 -14.05 1.59
C LYS A 126 12.02 -13.80 1.95
N GLN A 127 12.94 -13.97 1.01
CA GLN A 127 14.38 -13.78 1.25
C GLN A 127 14.70 -12.31 1.55
N ASP A 128 14.06 -11.39 0.84
CA ASP A 128 14.22 -9.95 1.08
C ASP A 128 13.60 -9.51 2.40
N ILE A 129 12.45 -10.07 2.78
CA ILE A 129 11.86 -9.84 4.11
C ILE A 129 12.78 -10.36 5.20
N MET A 130 13.38 -11.54 5.04
CA MET A 130 14.33 -12.09 6.00
C MET A 130 15.55 -11.18 6.18
N ARG A 131 16.08 -10.59 5.10
CA ARG A 131 17.16 -9.61 5.17
C ARG A 131 16.75 -8.36 5.97
N LEU A 132 15.51 -7.90 5.84
CA LEU A 132 15.01 -6.70 6.55
C LEU A 132 14.80 -6.92 8.06
N MET A 133 14.82 -8.16 8.55
CA MET A 133 14.80 -8.43 10.00
C MET A 133 16.07 -7.96 10.72
N THR A 134 17.17 -7.69 10.00
CA THR A 134 18.39 -7.09 10.57
C THR A 134 18.52 -5.62 10.23
N ASN A 135 17.46 -4.97 9.76
CA ASN A 135 17.47 -3.53 9.45
C ASN A 135 17.74 -2.71 10.74
N PRO A 136 18.53 -1.61 10.65
CA PRO A 136 18.79 -0.74 11.80
C PRO A 136 17.53 -0.05 12.34
N ASN A 137 16.50 0.15 11.51
CA ASN A 137 15.22 0.70 11.95
C ASN A 137 14.37 -0.38 12.64
N GLU A 138 14.01 -0.14 13.90
CA GLU A 138 13.25 -1.09 14.72
C GLU A 138 11.84 -1.37 14.18
N GLU A 139 11.16 -0.39 13.57
CA GLU A 139 9.82 -0.60 13.01
C GLU A 139 9.89 -1.44 11.74
N VAL A 140 10.91 -1.25 10.88
CA VAL A 140 11.13 -2.10 9.70
C VAL A 140 11.40 -3.55 10.14
N LYS A 141 12.30 -3.73 11.12
CA LYS A 141 12.62 -5.05 11.69
C LYS A 141 11.37 -5.75 12.24
N LYS A 142 10.56 -5.03 13.02
CA LYS A 142 9.31 -5.53 13.60
C LYS A 142 8.31 -5.95 12.52
N GLN A 143 8.08 -5.11 11.50
CA GLN A 143 7.15 -5.44 10.42
C GLN A 143 7.66 -6.61 9.56
N ALA A 144 8.95 -6.68 9.29
CA ALA A 144 9.56 -7.81 8.59
C ALA A 144 9.37 -9.13 9.36
N LEU A 145 9.56 -9.12 10.69
CA LEU A 145 9.35 -10.28 11.54
C LEU A 145 7.88 -10.74 11.52
N PHE A 146 6.92 -9.82 11.68
CA PHE A 146 5.50 -10.14 11.62
C PHE A 146 5.08 -10.68 10.25
N ALA A 147 5.60 -10.09 9.17
CA ALA A 147 5.36 -10.57 7.82
C ALA A 147 5.86 -12.01 7.63
N LEU A 148 7.08 -12.31 8.10
CA LEU A 148 7.63 -13.65 8.03
C LEU A 148 6.80 -14.65 8.85
N GLN A 149 6.36 -14.29 10.04
CA GLN A 149 5.48 -15.13 10.86
C GLN A 149 4.19 -15.50 10.11
N LYS A 150 3.53 -14.51 9.49
CA LYS A 150 2.33 -14.73 8.66
C LYS A 150 2.59 -15.69 7.49
N MET A 151 3.80 -15.64 6.92
CA MET A 151 4.19 -16.51 5.81
C MET A 151 4.47 -17.96 6.22
N MET A 152 4.88 -18.23 7.47
CA MET A 152 5.22 -19.58 7.92
C MET A 152 4.06 -20.33 8.59
N ILE A 153 3.09 -19.63 9.17
CA ILE A 153 2.03 -20.26 9.96
C ILE A 153 0.89 -20.73 9.06
N ASN A 154 0.62 -22.03 9.01
CA ASN A 154 -0.46 -22.59 8.22
C ASN A 154 -1.87 -22.30 8.77
N ASN A 155 -1.99 -22.02 10.08
CA ASN A 155 -3.26 -21.79 10.78
C ASN A 155 -3.22 -20.49 11.61
N TRP A 156 -3.26 -19.33 10.95
CA TRP A 156 -3.20 -18.02 11.64
C TRP A 156 -4.43 -17.77 12.54
N GLU A 157 -5.60 -18.30 12.17
CA GLU A 157 -6.86 -18.15 12.93
C GLU A 157 -6.78 -18.64 14.39
N TYR A 158 -5.91 -19.62 14.66
CA TYR A 158 -5.71 -20.18 16.00
C TYR A 158 -4.90 -19.26 16.93
N LEU A 159 -4.15 -18.30 16.40
CA LEU A 159 -3.34 -17.37 17.19
C LEU A 159 -4.09 -16.08 17.52
N SER A 160 -5.07 -15.68 16.70
CA SER A 160 -5.95 -14.53 16.92
C SER A 160 -7.10 -14.78 17.91
N ALA A 161 -7.32 -16.03 18.31
CA ALA A 161 -8.42 -16.44 19.18
C ALA A 161 -8.10 -16.36 20.69
N LYS A 162 -7.20 -15.46 21.11
CA LYS A 162 -6.79 -15.33 22.51
C LYS A 162 -6.89 -13.92 23.04
#